data_AF-A0A5J4RS56-F1
#
_entry.id   AF-A0A5J4RS56-F1
#
_cell.length_a   1.000
_cell.length_b   1.000
_cell.length_c   1.000
_cell.angle_alpha   90.00
_cell.angle_beta   90.00
_cell.angle_gamma   90.00
#
_symmetry.space_group_name_H-M   'P 1'
#
loop_
_entity.id
_entity.type
_entity.pdbx_description
1 polymer ?
#
loop_
_entity_poly.entity_id
_entity_poly.type
_entity_poly.pdbx_seq_one_letter_code
_entity_poly.pdbx_strand_id
1 'polypeptide(L)'
;MLLDNVKFHHAKRLQPILKRFEHRIELLFLPPYSPDLNPIERVWWLMRKQVTHNRWLKTMEQRVEEFEKWSSKTQPEQIKRVCNLIENIY
;
A
#
# COMPACT_ATOMS: atom_id res chain seq x y z
N MET A 1 9.12 -8.62 1.38
CA MET A 1 8.39 -7.37 1.12
C MET A 1 8.20 -7.25 -0.38
N LEU A 2 6.97 -7.05 -0.83
CA LEU A 2 6.64 -6.83 -2.24
C LEU A 2 6.72 -5.34 -2.56
N LEU A 3 7.39 -4.98 -3.66
CA LEU A 3 7.65 -3.59 -4.05
C LEU A 3 7.41 -3.37 -5.54
N ASP A 4 7.04 -2.13 -5.89
CA ASP A 4 7.10 -1.67 -7.27
C ASP A 4 8.54 -1.25 -7.65
N ASN A 5 8.72 -0.78 -8.89
CA ASN A 5 10.04 -0.42 -9.42
C ASN A 5 10.37 1.08 -9.31
N VAL A 6 9.74 1.83 -8.39
CA VAL A 6 10.11 3.24 -8.21
C VAL A 6 11.57 3.39 -7.78
N LYS A 7 12.25 4.41 -8.30
CA LYS A 7 13.70 4.58 -8.19
C LYS A 7 14.24 4.53 -6.77
N PHE A 8 13.46 5.01 -5.79
CA PHE A 8 13.92 5.03 -4.39
C PHE A 8 13.93 3.65 -3.74
N HIS A 9 13.19 2.65 -4.23
CA HIS A 9 13.32 1.26 -3.75
C HIS A 9 14.66 0.61 -4.15
N HIS A 10 15.31 1.12 -5.20
CA HIS A 10 16.63 0.67 -5.66
C HIS A 10 17.78 1.54 -5.16
N ALA A 11 17.52 2.48 -4.24
CA ALA A 11 18.52 3.41 -3.77
C ALA A 11 19.69 2.66 -3.10
N LYS A 12 20.92 2.91 -3.56
CA LYS A 12 22.16 2.32 -2.99
C LYS A 12 22.29 2.54 -1.48
N ARG A 13 21.70 3.64 -0.97
CA ARG A 13 21.67 3.97 0.47
C ARG A 13 20.92 2.93 1.32
N LEU A 14 20.05 2.12 0.72
CA LEU A 14 19.33 1.05 1.42
C LEU A 14 20.19 -0.21 1.61
N GLN A 15 21.25 -0.41 0.80
CA GLN A 15 22.06 -1.62 0.80
C GLN A 15 22.63 -2.01 2.19
N PRO A 16 23.18 -1.09 3.01
CA PRO A 16 23.67 -1.45 4.33
C PRO A 16 22.57 -1.97 5.27
N ILE A 17 21.37 -1.40 5.18
CA ILE A 17 20.21 -1.79 6.00
C ILE A 17 19.68 -3.14 5.52
N LEU A 18 19.55 -3.34 4.22
CA LEU A 18 19.10 -4.61 3.64
C LEU A 18 20.08 -5.75 3.99
N LYS A 19 21.39 -5.51 3.88
CA LYS A 19 22.41 -6.48 4.28
C LYS A 19 22.33 -6.82 5.78
N ARG A 20 22.15 -5.81 6.64
CA ARG A 20 21.99 -6.03 8.09
C ARG A 20 20.77 -6.91 8.43
N PHE A 21 19.71 -6.85 7.61
CA PHE A 21 18.45 -7.54 7.86
C PHE A 21 18.12 -8.61 6.81
N GLU A 22 19.11 -9.10 6.07
CA GLU A 22 18.90 -10.07 4.97
C GLU A 22 18.23 -11.37 5.44
N HIS A 23 18.45 -11.77 6.70
CA HIS A 23 17.82 -12.92 7.34
C HIS A 23 16.34 -12.71 7.75
N ARG A 24 15.81 -11.49 7.63
CA ARG A 24 14.41 -11.15 7.99
C ARG A 24 13.64 -10.48 6.86
N ILE A 25 14.33 -9.79 5.96
CA ILE A 25 13.72 -8.97 4.91
C ILE A 25 14.29 -9.39 3.57
N GLU A 26 13.43 -10.01 2.76
CA GLU A 26 13.64 -10.19 1.34
C GLU A 26 12.84 -9.14 0.56
N LEU A 27 13.39 -8.61 -0.53
CA LEU A 27 12.68 -7.71 -1.43
C LEU A 27 12.28 -8.46 -2.71
N LEU A 28 10.99 -8.44 -3.02
CA LEU A 28 10.43 -9.02 -4.24
C LEU A 28 9.87 -7.89 -5.09
N PHE A 29 10.47 -7.68 -6.26
CA PHE A 29 10.04 -6.64 -7.20
C PHE A 29 9.01 -7.19 -8.16
N LEU A 30 7.91 -6.47 -8.32
CA LEU A 30 6.87 -6.79 -9.29
C LEU A 30 7.38 -6.57 -10.73
N PRO A 31 6.79 -7.24 -11.74
CA PRO A 31 7.05 -6.90 -13.13
C PRO A 31 6.74 -5.42 -13.41
N PRO A 32 7.48 -4.77 -14.33
CA PRO A 32 7.22 -3.38 -14.70
C PRO A 32 5.77 -3.17 -15.15
N TYR A 33 5.19 -2.04 -14.75
CA TYR A 33 3.83 -1.64 -15.12
C TYR A 33 2.71 -2.61 -14.71
N SER A 34 2.89 -3.33 -13.59
CA SER A 34 1.89 -4.27 -13.06
C SER A 34 1.22 -3.76 -11.77
N PRO A 35 0.48 -2.63 -11.78
CA PRO A 35 -0.20 -2.11 -10.59
C PRO A 35 -1.26 -3.07 -10.05
N ASP A 36 -1.88 -3.88 -10.93
CA ASP A 36 -2.89 -4.87 -10.54
C ASP A 36 -2.34 -5.98 -9.64
N LEU A 37 -1.04 -6.22 -9.70
CA LEU A 37 -0.32 -7.17 -8.85
C LEU A 37 0.13 -6.56 -7.52
N ASN A 38 0.02 -5.24 -7.34
CA ASN A 38 0.43 -4.56 -6.13
C ASN A 38 -0.75 -4.42 -5.16
N PRO A 39 -0.83 -5.20 -4.06
CA PRO A 39 -2.01 -5.21 -3.20
C PRO A 39 -2.32 -3.86 -2.54
N ILE A 40 -1.30 -3.02 -2.34
CA ILE A 40 -1.47 -1.69 -1.72
C ILE A 40 -2.36 -0.77 -2.57
N GLU A 41 -2.34 -0.92 -3.90
CA GLU A 41 -3.17 -0.11 -4.81
C GLU A 41 -4.67 -0.32 -4.55
N ARG A 42 -5.04 -1.56 -4.20
CA ARG A 42 -6.42 -1.91 -3.85
C ARG A 42 -6.82 -1.34 -2.49
N VAL A 43 -5.90 -1.33 -1.54
CA VAL A 43 -6.10 -0.66 -0.24
C VAL A 43 -6.29 0.84 -0.44
N TRP A 44 -5.48 1.47 -1.30
CA TRP A 44 -5.65 2.88 -1.64
C TRP A 44 -6.97 3.16 -2.35
N TRP A 45 -7.44 2.26 -3.22
CA TRP A 45 -8.77 2.38 -3.83
C TRP A 45 -9.89 2.31 -2.79
N LEU A 46 -9.85 1.34 -1.87
CA LEU A 46 -10.80 1.25 -0.76
C LEU A 46 -10.77 2.53 0.09
N MET A 47 -9.58 2.99 0.49
CA MET A 47 -9.40 4.21 1.26
C MET A 47 -10.01 5.41 0.55
N ARG A 48 -9.71 5.62 -0.74
CA ARG A 48 -10.28 6.73 -1.53
C ARG A 48 -11.81 6.64 -1.56
N LYS A 49 -12.37 5.44 -1.76
CA LYS A 49 -13.82 5.23 -1.77
C LYS A 49 -14.48 5.63 -0.43
N GLN A 50 -13.81 5.35 0.69
CA GLN A 50 -14.34 5.63 2.02
C GLN A 50 -14.08 7.05 2.51
N VAL A 51 -12.97 7.66 2.13
CA VAL A 51 -12.48 8.92 2.71
C VAL A 51 -12.66 10.11 1.77
N THR A 52 -12.30 9.99 0.49
CA THR A 52 -12.18 11.15 -0.41
C THR A 52 -13.22 11.19 -1.52
N HIS A 53 -13.81 10.05 -1.90
CA HIS A 53 -14.84 10.01 -2.94
C HIS A 53 -16.06 10.83 -2.53
N ASN A 54 -16.47 11.74 -3.41
CA ASN A 54 -17.64 12.61 -3.26
C ASN A 54 -17.66 13.41 -1.94
N ARG A 55 -16.49 13.65 -1.34
CA ARG A 55 -16.34 14.38 -0.08
C ARG A 55 -15.35 15.52 -0.28
N TRP A 56 -15.75 16.73 0.11
CA TRP A 56 -14.88 17.88 0.05
C TRP A 56 -14.03 17.98 1.33
N LEU A 57 -12.72 17.78 1.20
CA LEU A 57 -11.74 17.94 2.26
C LEU A 57 -10.79 19.08 1.88
N LYS A 58 -10.89 20.18 2.62
CA LYS A 58 -10.35 21.50 2.24
C LYS A 58 -8.83 21.55 2.36
N THR A 59 -8.26 20.90 3.37
CA THR A 59 -6.82 20.93 3.65
C THR A 59 -6.21 19.54 3.68
N MET A 60 -4.88 19.46 3.65
CA MET A 60 -4.16 18.19 3.76
C MET A 60 -4.36 17.58 5.15
N GLU A 61 -4.34 18.41 6.19
CA GLU A 61 -4.51 18.00 7.59
C GLU A 61 -5.85 17.33 7.80
N GLN A 62 -6.93 17.89 7.22
CA GLN A 62 -8.25 17.28 7.24
C GLN A 62 -8.27 15.91 6.55
N ARG A 63 -7.52 15.75 5.44
CA ARG A 63 -7.43 14.45 4.74
C ARG A 63 -6.69 13.41 5.57
N VAL A 64 -5.62 13.82 6.24
CA VAL A 64 -4.86 12.95 7.15
C VAL A 64 -5.72 12.53 8.33
N GLU A 65 -6.46 13.46 8.95
CA GLU A 65 -7.35 13.15 10.08
C GLU A 65 -8.44 12.15 9.68
N GLU A 66 -9.10 12.34 8.55
CA GLU A 66 -10.11 11.40 8.06
C GLU A 66 -9.51 10.04 7.65
N PHE A 67 -8.28 10.03 7.12
CA PHE A 67 -7.54 8.80 6.87
C PHE A 67 -7.23 8.05 8.17
N GLU A 68 -6.79 8.72 9.23
CA GLU A 68 -6.51 8.11 10.53
C GLU A 68 -7.79 7.55 11.19
N LYS A 69 -8.91 8.28 11.09
CA LYS A 69 -10.23 7.80 11.52
C LYS A 69 -10.66 6.56 10.76
N TRP A 70 -10.43 6.51 9.45
CA TRP A 70 -10.72 5.32 8.65
C TRP A 70 -9.78 4.15 9.02
N SER A 71 -8.48 4.42 9.17
CA SER A 71 -7.48 3.41 9.49
C SER A 71 -7.72 2.76 10.86
N SER A 72 -8.14 3.54 11.86
CA SER A 72 -8.44 3.01 13.20
C SER A 72 -9.71 2.15 13.26
N LYS A 73 -10.64 2.33 12.32
CA LYS A 73 -11.89 1.56 12.22
C LYS A 73 -11.78 0.37 11.27
N THR A 74 -10.75 0.33 10.43
CA THR A 74 -10.61 -0.71 9.40
C THR A 74 -10.04 -1.98 10.01
N GLN A 75 -10.78 -3.08 9.86
CA GLN A 75 -10.35 -4.36 10.43
C GLN A 75 -9.29 -5.04 9.57
N PRO A 76 -8.31 -5.74 10.18
CA PRO A 76 -7.28 -6.47 9.44
C PRO A 76 -7.84 -7.45 8.40
N GLU A 77 -8.97 -8.10 8.69
CA GLU A 77 -9.65 -9.03 7.81
C GLU A 77 -10.15 -8.35 6.52
N GLN A 78 -10.60 -7.10 6.62
CA GLN A 78 -11.02 -6.32 5.45
C GLN A 78 -9.82 -6.04 4.55
N ILE A 79 -8.67 -5.67 5.14
CA ILE A 79 -7.42 -5.44 4.39
C ILE A 79 -6.96 -6.73 3.71
N LYS A 80 -6.94 -7.86 4.45
CA LYS A 80 -6.57 -9.17 3.89
C LYS A 80 -7.44 -9.55 2.69
N ARG A 81 -8.75 -9.34 2.80
CA ARG A 81 -9.70 -9.64 1.71
C ARG A 81 -9.45 -8.78 0.47
N VAL A 82 -9.21 -7.48 0.66
CA VAL A 82 -8.91 -6.56 -0.46
C VAL A 82 -7.58 -6.88 -1.12
N CYS A 83 -6.57 -7.28 -0.34
CA CYS A 83 -5.27 -7.70 -0.83
C CYS A 83 -5.27 -9.10 -1.48
N ASN A 84 -6.31 -9.92 -1.26
CA ASN A 84 -6.39 -11.25 -1.85
C ASN A 84 -6.68 -11.16 -3.36
N LEU A 85 -5.66 -11.40 -4.18
CA LEU A 85 -5.78 -11.32 -5.64
C LEU A 85 -6.64 -12.45 -6.22
N ILE A 86 -6.69 -13.62 -5.58
CA ILE A 86 -7.38 -14.82 -6.10
C ILE A 86 -8.91 -14.69 -6.03
N GLU A 87 -9.43 -14.08 -4.97
CA GLU A 87 -10.88 -13.91 -4.75
C GLU A 87 -11.55 -12.91 -5.72
N ASN A 88 -10.77 -12.13 -6.48
CA ASN A 88 -11.28 -11.03 -7.30
C ASN A 88 -11.13 -11.29 -8.82
N ILE A 89 -10.91 -12.54 -9.22
CA ILE A 89 -10.78 -12.96 -10.64
C ILE A 89 -12.04 -13.73 -11.12
N TYR A 90 -13.04 -13.92 -10.26
CA TYR A 90 -14.33 -14.55 -10.58
C TYR A 90 -15.51 -13.65 -10.21
#